data_AF-A0A2Z5JXI2-F1
#
_entry.id   AF-A0A2Z5JXI2-F1
#
_cell.length_a   1.000
_cell.length_b   1.000
_cell.length_c   1.000
_cell.angle_alpha   90.00
_cell.angle_beta   90.00
_cell.angle_gamma   90.00
#
_symmetry.space_group_name_H-M   'P 1'
#
loop_
_entity.id
_entity.type
_entity.pdbx_description
1 polymer ?
#
loop_
_entity_poly.entity_id
_entity_poly.type
_entity_poly.pdbx_seq_one_letter_code
_entity_poly.pdbx_strand_id
1 'polypeptide(L)'
;MNEGITLYGRSVQGAMESVGTLSFGDGGAASGGGRAAGLVAVALAEFVAGTERDVAFLPLRASNSANGAIEATNAYVAGDLEQAWNAQRQAALAPDVTAFLEAARKQAGDKG
;
A
#
# COMPACT_ATOMS: atom_id res chain seq x y z
N MET A 1 10.49 -3.83 5.39
CA MET A 1 10.21 -2.77 4.40
C MET A 1 8.72 -2.42 4.24
N ASN A 2 7.78 -3.09 4.94
CA ASN A 2 6.35 -2.69 4.93
C ASN A 2 6.04 -1.39 5.71
N GLU A 3 7.02 -0.86 6.43
CA GLU A 3 6.86 0.28 7.34
C GLU A 3 6.40 1.57 6.64
N GLY A 4 6.86 1.82 5.41
CA GLY A 4 6.41 2.98 4.62
C GLY A 4 4.94 2.89 4.20
N ILE A 5 4.49 1.73 3.75
CA ILE A 5 3.07 1.48 3.39
C ILE A 5 2.20 1.56 4.65
N THR A 6 2.65 0.98 5.76
CA THR A 6 1.96 1.04 7.04
C THR A 6 1.87 2.47 7.58
N LEU A 7 2.94 3.26 7.49
CA LEU A 7 2.97 4.66 7.90
C LEU A 7 2.02 5.50 7.05
N TYR A 8 2.02 5.30 5.73
CA TYR A 8 1.08 5.96 4.82
C TYR A 8 -0.37 5.66 5.20
N GLY A 9 -0.73 4.37 5.34
CA GLY A 9 -2.08 3.96 5.70
C GLY A 9 -2.53 4.55 7.05
N ARG A 10 -1.66 4.53 8.06
CA ARG A 10 -1.96 5.11 9.38
C ARG A 10 -2.13 6.63 9.32
N SER A 11 -1.33 7.32 8.50
CA SER A 11 -1.40 8.78 8.35
C SER A 11 -2.68 9.21 7.66
N VAL A 12 -3.08 8.48 6.61
CA VAL A 12 -4.34 8.66 5.92
C VAL A 12 -5.52 8.41 6.86
N GLN A 13 -5.52 7.30 7.60
CA GLN A 13 -6.57 6.99 8.56
C GLN A 13 -6.69 8.10 9.62
N GLY A 14 -5.57 8.54 10.19
CA GLY A 14 -5.55 9.64 11.15
C GLY A 14 -6.07 10.96 10.56
N ALA A 15 -5.78 11.23 9.29
CA ALA A 15 -6.35 12.39 8.59
C ALA A 15 -7.87 12.24 8.39
N MET A 16 -8.36 11.07 7.99
CA MET A 16 -9.81 10.81 7.88
C MET A 16 -10.53 10.98 9.22
N GLU A 17 -9.92 10.55 10.33
CA GLU A 17 -10.46 10.69 11.68
C GLU A 17 -10.43 12.15 12.19
N SER A 18 -9.42 12.92 11.78
CA SER A 18 -9.22 14.32 12.20
C SER A 18 -10.06 15.30 11.41
N VAL A 19 -10.41 14.95 10.17
CA VAL A 19 -11.28 15.74 9.31
C VAL A 19 -12.69 15.63 9.85
N GLY A 20 -13.14 16.69 10.53
CA GLY A 20 -14.46 16.73 11.16
C GLY A 20 -15.61 16.36 10.23
N THR A 21 -16.65 15.77 10.79
CA THR A 21 -17.93 15.53 10.13
C THR A 21 -18.60 16.87 9.81
N LEU A 22 -18.70 17.24 8.53
CA LEU A 22 -19.61 18.31 8.14
C LEU A 22 -21.04 17.82 8.39
N SER A 23 -21.66 18.30 9.47
CA SER A 23 -23.12 18.26 9.57
C SER A 23 -23.65 19.28 8.58
N PHE A 24 -24.37 18.83 7.55
CA PHE A 24 -25.19 19.73 6.76
C PHE A 24 -26.27 20.26 7.69
N GLY A 25 -26.03 21.44 8.24
CA GLY A 25 -26.96 22.14 9.11
C GLY A 25 -28.18 22.59 8.32
N ASP A 26 -29.32 22.04 8.75
CA ASP A 26 -30.71 22.50 8.58
C ASP A 26 -31.32 22.55 7.17
N GLY A 27 -32.23 21.60 6.95
CA GLY A 27 -33.07 21.51 5.76
C GLY A 27 -34.00 20.30 5.79
N GLY A 28 -34.66 20.03 6.93
CA GLY A 28 -35.76 19.06 7.01
C GLY A 28 -35.38 17.67 7.53
N ALA A 29 -36.18 17.22 8.51
CA ALA A 29 -36.03 15.99 9.26
C ALA A 29 -36.00 14.69 8.42
N ALA A 30 -35.13 13.74 8.79
CA ALA A 30 -35.52 12.36 9.15
C ALA A 30 -34.29 11.49 9.46
N SER A 31 -34.21 11.07 10.73
CA SER A 31 -33.82 9.73 11.21
C SER A 31 -32.86 8.85 10.37
N GLY A 32 -31.65 8.65 10.89
CA GLY A 32 -30.81 7.51 10.53
C GLY A 32 -29.44 7.63 11.17
N GLY A 33 -29.18 6.84 12.22
CA GLY A 33 -27.95 6.85 13.01
C GLY A 33 -26.72 6.33 12.23
N GLY A 34 -26.31 7.03 11.18
CA GLY A 34 -25.02 6.88 10.54
C GLY A 34 -24.20 8.13 10.78
N ARG A 35 -23.03 7.99 11.43
CA ARG A 35 -22.04 9.08 11.49
C ARG A 35 -21.75 9.52 10.06
N ALA A 36 -22.24 10.69 9.65
CA ALA A 36 -21.93 11.26 8.35
C ALA A 36 -20.42 11.55 8.31
N ALA A 37 -19.63 10.70 7.67
CA ALA A 37 -18.24 11.02 7.37
C ALA A 37 -18.23 12.34 6.57
N GLY A 38 -17.44 13.32 6.98
CA GLY A 38 -17.36 14.60 6.26
C GLY A 38 -16.93 14.37 4.81
N LEU A 39 -17.39 15.20 3.86
CA LEU A 39 -17.06 15.05 2.43
C LEU A 39 -15.56 14.86 2.15
N VAL A 40 -14.71 15.49 2.95
CA VAL A 40 -13.25 15.38 2.84
C VAL A 40 -12.75 13.99 3.26
N ALA A 41 -13.36 13.34 4.25
CA ALA A 41 -13.03 11.96 4.61
C ALA A 41 -13.43 10.97 3.49
N VAL A 42 -14.57 11.20 2.83
CA VAL A 42 -14.99 10.42 1.65
C VAL A 42 -14.02 10.63 0.48
N ALA A 43 -13.68 11.88 0.17
CA ALA A 43 -12.72 12.19 -0.90
C ALA A 43 -11.34 11.57 -0.64
N LEU A 44 -10.89 11.53 0.62
CA LEU A 44 -9.64 10.89 1.00
C LEU A 44 -9.71 9.37 0.85
N ALA A 45 -10.84 8.73 1.19
CA ALA A 45 -11.05 7.30 0.96
C ALA A 45 -10.98 6.94 -0.53
N GLU A 46 -11.65 7.71 -1.39
CA GLU A 46 -11.60 7.53 -2.85
C GLU A 46 -10.19 7.77 -3.42
N PHE A 47 -9.50 8.80 -2.93
CA PHE A 47 -8.11 9.07 -3.33
C PHE A 47 -7.20 7.90 -3.00
N VAL A 48 -7.33 7.33 -1.80
CA VAL A 48 -6.52 6.18 -1.36
C VAL A 48 -6.85 4.95 -2.18
N ALA A 49 -8.13 4.66 -2.42
CA ALA A 49 -8.54 3.57 -3.28
C ALA A 49 -7.99 3.72 -4.71
N GLY A 50 -7.98 4.96 -5.23
CA GLY A 50 -7.44 5.26 -6.56
C GLY A 50 -5.91 5.24 -6.65
N THR A 51 -5.19 5.45 -5.54
CA THR A 51 -3.71 5.57 -5.53
C THR A 51 -3.00 4.43 -4.82
N GLU A 52 -3.73 3.43 -4.29
CA GLU A 52 -3.18 2.29 -3.54
C GLU A 52 -2.04 1.60 -4.31
N ARG A 53 -2.20 1.45 -5.63
CA ARG A 53 -1.20 0.81 -6.49
C ARG A 53 0.08 1.64 -6.62
N ASP A 54 -0.05 2.96 -6.78
CA ASP A 54 1.08 3.86 -6.95
C ASP A 54 1.90 3.96 -5.66
N VAL A 55 1.20 4.02 -4.53
CA VAL A 55 1.80 4.04 -3.19
C VAL A 55 2.55 2.74 -2.89
N ALA A 56 2.00 1.59 -3.30
CA ALA A 56 2.65 0.30 -3.11
C ALA A 56 3.84 0.06 -4.08
N PHE A 57 3.81 0.65 -5.28
CA PHE A 57 4.79 0.35 -6.33
C PHE A 57 6.24 0.68 -5.94
N LEU A 58 6.49 1.90 -5.48
CA LEU A 58 7.85 2.38 -5.16
C LEU A 58 8.55 1.55 -4.06
N PRO A 59 7.94 1.32 -2.88
CA PRO A 59 8.57 0.51 -1.84
C PRO A 59 8.78 -0.94 -2.28
N LEU A 60 7.87 -1.53 -3.06
CA LEU A 60 8.06 -2.87 -3.62
C LEU A 60 9.24 -2.93 -4.58
N ARG A 61 9.35 -1.96 -5.50
CA ARG A 61 10.47 -1.89 -6.44
C ARG A 61 11.80 -1.70 -5.73
N ALA A 62 11.84 -0.84 -4.71
CA ALA A 62 13.03 -0.65 -3.89
C ALA A 62 13.44 -1.94 -3.16
N SER A 63 12.47 -2.67 -2.59
CA SER A 63 12.71 -3.96 -1.93
C SER A 63 13.25 -5.00 -2.90
N ASN A 64 12.63 -5.15 -4.08
CA ASN A 64 13.09 -6.11 -5.10
C ASN A 64 14.51 -5.78 -5.56
N SER A 65 14.82 -4.50 -5.77
CA SER A 65 16.15 -4.06 -6.18
C SER A 65 17.21 -4.34 -5.10
N ALA A 66 16.91 -4.08 -3.83
CA ALA A 66 17.83 -4.34 -2.73
C ALA A 66 18.07 -5.85 -2.55
N ASN A 67 17.00 -6.64 -2.55
CA ASN A 67 17.09 -8.10 -2.40
C ASN A 67 17.84 -8.74 -3.58
N GLY A 68 17.53 -8.31 -4.81
CA GLY A 68 18.23 -8.80 -6.00
C GLY A 68 19.71 -8.47 -6.02
N ALA A 69 20.11 -7.29 -5.53
CA ALA A 69 21.52 -6.93 -5.40
C ALA A 69 22.24 -7.83 -4.38
N ILE A 70 21.58 -8.14 -3.26
CA ILE A 70 22.10 -9.06 -2.23
C ILE A 70 22.25 -10.47 -2.81
N GLU A 71 21.19 -11.00 -3.42
CA GLU A 71 21.18 -12.34 -4.03
C GLU A 71 22.23 -12.49 -5.13
N ALA A 72 22.32 -11.50 -6.01
CA ALA A 72 23.31 -11.48 -7.08
C ALA A 72 24.74 -11.46 -6.54
N THR A 73 25.00 -10.67 -5.50
CA THR A 73 26.32 -10.59 -4.87
C THR A 73 26.67 -11.91 -4.20
N ASN A 74 25.74 -12.52 -3.48
CA ASN A 74 25.95 -13.81 -2.83
C ASN A 74 26.25 -14.91 -3.86
N ALA A 75 25.48 -14.97 -4.95
CA ALA A 75 25.69 -15.93 -6.04
C ALA A 75 27.05 -15.69 -6.72
N TYR A 76 27.41 -14.43 -6.98
CA TYR A 76 28.71 -14.07 -7.55
C TYR A 76 29.87 -14.53 -6.66
N VAL A 77 29.80 -14.27 -5.35
CA VAL A 77 30.81 -14.70 -4.37
C VAL A 77 30.92 -16.23 -4.31
N ALA A 78 29.81 -16.94 -4.48
CA ALA A 78 29.77 -18.40 -4.55
C ALA A 78 30.29 -18.97 -5.89
N GLY A 79 30.61 -18.12 -6.88
CA GLY A 79 31.05 -18.53 -8.21
C GLY A 79 29.91 -18.92 -9.17
N ASP A 80 28.65 -18.75 -8.76
CA ASP A 80 27.47 -19.04 -9.57
C ASP A 80 27.03 -17.80 -10.37
N LEU A 81 27.70 -17.58 -11.50
CA LEU A 81 27.47 -16.40 -12.34
C LEU A 81 26.11 -16.41 -13.03
N GLU A 82 25.56 -17.59 -13.33
CA GLU A 82 24.23 -17.71 -13.95
C GLU A 82 23.16 -17.27 -12.95
N GLN A 83 23.24 -17.75 -11.70
CA GLN A 83 22.33 -17.32 -10.65
C GLN A 83 22.49 -15.82 -10.32
N ALA A 84 23.72 -15.30 -10.35
CA ALA A 84 23.96 -13.88 -10.15
C ALA A 84 23.27 -13.01 -11.22
N TRP A 85 23.39 -13.40 -12.49
CA TRP A 85 22.72 -12.71 -13.59
C TRP A 85 21.20 -12.84 -13.53
N ASN A 86 20.69 -14.04 -13.20
CA ASN A 86 19.26 -14.29 -13.03
C ASN A 86 18.67 -13.40 -11.92
N ALA A 87 19.33 -13.29 -10.77
CA ALA A 87 18.90 -12.44 -9.66
C ALA A 87 18.84 -10.96 -10.05
N GLN A 88 19.85 -10.44 -10.74
CA GLN A 88 19.84 -9.07 -11.26
C GLN A 88 18.70 -8.84 -12.25
N ARG A 89 18.52 -9.76 -13.19
CA ARG A 89 17.50 -9.66 -14.23
C ARG A 89 16.09 -9.68 -13.64
N GLN A 90 15.83 -10.58 -12.69
CA GLN A 90 14.53 -10.67 -12.03
C GLN A 90 14.23 -9.42 -11.19
N ALA A 91 15.22 -8.90 -10.46
CA ALA A 91 15.06 -7.71 -9.64
C ALA A 91 14.82 -6.42 -10.44
N ALA A 92 15.21 -6.39 -11.72
CA ALA A 92 14.92 -5.29 -12.63
C ALA A 92 13.47 -5.27 -13.15
N LEU A 93 12.74 -6.39 -13.03
CA LEU A 93 11.35 -6.48 -13.46
C LEU A 93 10.46 -5.62 -12.56
N ALA A 94 9.38 -5.09 -13.15
CA ALA A 94 8.38 -4.37 -12.39
C ALA A 94 7.71 -5.32 -11.37
N PRO A 95 7.49 -4.86 -10.12
CA PRO A 95 6.78 -5.67 -9.13
C PRO A 95 5.31 -5.89 -9.55
N ASP A 96 4.78 -7.07 -9.26
CA ASP A 96 3.35 -7.34 -9.39
C ASP A 96 2.60 -6.76 -8.18
N VAL A 97 2.19 -5.50 -8.32
CA VAL A 97 1.44 -4.79 -7.28
C VAL A 97 0.05 -5.40 -7.07
N THR A 98 -0.58 -5.98 -8.10
CA THR A 98 -1.90 -6.60 -7.96
C THR A 98 -1.81 -7.79 -7.01
N ALA A 99 -0.90 -8.72 -7.30
CA ALA A 99 -0.71 -9.91 -6.49
C ALA A 99 -0.34 -9.56 -5.04
N PHE A 100 0.49 -8.53 -4.84
CA PHE A 100 0.84 -8.06 -3.50
C PHE A 100 -0.39 -7.57 -2.71
N LEU A 101 -1.22 -6.72 -3.31
CA LEU A 101 -2.41 -6.19 -2.63
C LEU A 101 -3.46 -7.27 -2.37
N GLU A 102 -3.65 -8.21 -3.29
CA GLU A 102 -4.53 -9.37 -3.08
C GLU A 102 -4.07 -10.24 -1.91
N ALA A 103 -2.77 -10.55 -1.84
CA ALA A 103 -2.20 -11.29 -0.73
C ALA A 103 -2.36 -10.55 0.61
N ALA A 104 -2.16 -9.24 0.62
CA ALA A 104 -2.33 -8.41 1.81
C ALA A 104 -3.80 -8.42 2.30
N ARG A 105 -4.78 -8.33 1.40
CA ARG A 105 -6.21 -8.40 1.74
C ARG A 105 -6.60 -9.77 2.30
N LYS A 106 -6.10 -10.85 1.71
CA LYS A 106 -6.33 -12.21 2.22
C LYS A 106 -5.81 -12.37 3.66
N GLN A 107 -4.60 -11.88 3.93
CA GLN A 107 -4.01 -11.91 5.28
C GLN A 107 -4.78 -11.06 6.30
N ALA A 108 -5.44 -9.97 5.86
CA ALA A 108 -6.29 -9.16 6.72
C ALA A 108 -7.63 -9.87 7.03
N GLY A 109 -8.22 -10.56 6.05
CA GLY A 109 -9.45 -11.33 6.21
C GLY A 109 -9.29 -12.57 7.11
N ASP A 110 -8.15 -13.26 7.06
CA ASP A 110 -7.86 -14.42 7.93
C ASP A 110 -7.60 -14.06 9.41
N LYS A 111 -7.50 -12.75 9.73
CA LYS A 111 -7.27 -12.23 11.09
C LYS A 111 -8.50 -11.60 11.75
N GLY A 112 -9.64 -11.59 11.07
CA GLY A 112 -10.94 -11.11 11.58
C GLY A 112 -11.81 -12.25 12.07
#